data_AF-A0A670HWF3-F1
#
_entry.id   AF-A0A670HWF3-F1
#
_cell.length_a   1.000
_cell.length_b   1.000
_cell.length_c   1.000
_cell.angle_alpha   90.00
_cell.angle_beta   90.00
_cell.angle_gamma   90.00
#
_symmetry.space_group_name_H-M   'P 1'
#
loop_
_entity.id
_entity.type
_entity.pdbx_description
1 polymer ?
#
loop_
_entity_poly.entity_id
_entity_poly.type
_entity_poly.pdbx_seq_one_letter_code
_entity_poly.pdbx_strand_id
1 'polypeptide(L)'
;MFGCQSAGAAAKPAVMAWESDSEYPVALPEKFDGAPASFPMFLAQAKLYIQGRARNFPDDRTKVHFLISLLKDQAAKWALPLLRQDSPFLTDYMGFCNHLEAAFGNPQKESQDF
;
A
#
# COMPACT_ATOMS: atom_id res chain seq x y z
N MET A 1 -23.53 -50.15 -24.23
CA MET A 1 -22.19 -49.96 -23.64
C MET A 1 -21.95 -48.47 -23.45
N PHE A 2 -22.20 -47.98 -22.24
CA PHE A 2 -21.68 -46.69 -21.71
C PHE A 2 -20.16 -46.86 -21.51
N GLY A 3 -19.24 -45.90 -21.57
CA GLY A 3 -19.22 -44.45 -21.73
C GLY A 3 -17.75 -44.02 -21.52
N CYS A 4 -17.35 -42.89 -22.12
CA CYS A 4 -16.01 -42.28 -22.04
C CYS A 4 -15.54 -41.94 -20.63
N GLN A 5 -14.23 -42.05 -20.34
CA GLN A 5 -13.41 -40.91 -19.86
C GLN A 5 -11.91 -41.27 -19.82
N SER A 6 -11.10 -40.60 -20.63
CA SER A 6 -9.68 -40.39 -20.37
C SER A 6 -9.56 -39.09 -19.58
N ALA A 7 -9.03 -39.15 -18.36
CA ALA A 7 -8.75 -37.98 -17.55
C ALA A 7 -7.39 -37.40 -17.98
N GLY A 8 -7.42 -36.25 -18.66
CA GLY A 8 -6.25 -35.42 -18.87
C GLY A 8 -5.86 -34.76 -17.54
N ALA A 9 -4.68 -35.09 -17.03
CA ALA A 9 -4.08 -34.35 -15.92
C ALA A 9 -3.68 -32.97 -16.43
N ALA A 10 -4.32 -31.93 -15.88
CA ALA A 10 -3.98 -30.54 -16.14
C ALA A 10 -2.55 -30.26 -15.64
N ALA A 11 -1.64 -30.02 -16.58
CA ALA A 11 -0.34 -29.42 -16.28
C ALA A 11 -0.59 -27.99 -15.77
N LYS A 12 -0.15 -27.69 -14.54
CA LYS A 12 -0.10 -26.32 -14.02
C LYS A 12 0.87 -25.51 -14.89
N PRO A 13 0.52 -24.28 -15.32
CA PRO A 13 1.42 -23.49 -16.13
C PRO A 13 2.67 -23.14 -15.32
N ALA A 14 3.81 -23.21 -15.99
CA ALA A 14 5.11 -22.81 -15.48
C ALA A 14 5.05 -21.35 -15.03
N VAL A 15 5.41 -21.10 -13.77
CA VAL A 15 5.69 -19.76 -13.26
C VAL A 15 6.98 -19.32 -13.94
N MET A 16 6.83 -18.68 -15.09
CA MET A 16 7.92 -18.27 -15.96
C MET A 16 8.52 -16.95 -15.44
N ALA A 17 9.84 -16.96 -15.31
CA ALA A 17 10.74 -15.81 -15.29
C ALA A 17 10.51 -14.74 -14.20
N TRP A 18 11.38 -14.73 -13.21
CA TRP A 18 11.82 -13.46 -12.62
C TRP A 18 13.32 -13.30 -12.92
N GLU A 19 13.61 -12.87 -14.14
CA GLU A 19 14.94 -12.38 -14.49
C GLU A 19 15.13 -11.01 -13.82
N SER A 20 15.94 -11.02 -12.75
CA SER A 20 17.02 -10.07 -12.46
C SER A 20 16.86 -8.60 -12.89
N ASP A 21 16.37 -7.77 -11.97
CA ASP A 21 17.12 -6.58 -11.58
C ASP A 21 17.31 -6.69 -10.07
N SER A 22 18.47 -6.31 -9.57
CA SER A 22 18.89 -6.42 -8.17
C SER A 22 18.13 -5.42 -7.29
N GLU A 23 16.82 -5.50 -7.29
CA GLU A 23 15.95 -4.71 -6.44
C GLU A 23 15.59 -5.59 -5.24
N TYR A 24 15.96 -5.13 -4.04
CA TYR A 24 15.69 -5.86 -2.79
C TYR A 24 14.26 -6.44 -2.85
N PRO A 25 14.04 -7.74 -2.56
CA PRO A 25 12.72 -8.34 -2.61
C PRO A 25 11.90 -7.85 -1.41
N VAL A 26 11.53 -6.57 -1.42
CA VAL A 26 10.58 -5.98 -0.48
C VAL A 26 9.20 -6.37 -0.98
N ALA A 27 8.50 -7.14 -0.15
CA ALA A 27 7.13 -7.56 -0.40
C ALA A 27 6.20 -6.34 -0.44
N LEU A 28 5.13 -6.42 -1.24
CA LEU A 28 4.12 -5.37 -1.29
C LEU A 28 3.48 -5.20 0.09
N PRO A 29 3.30 -3.95 0.59
CA PRO A 29 2.64 -3.71 1.86
C PRO A 29 1.19 -4.20 1.87
N GLU A 30 0.67 -4.49 3.06
CA GLU A 30 -0.74 -4.84 3.22
C GLU A 30 -1.65 -3.62 2.98
N LYS A 31 -2.87 -3.89 2.51
CA LYS A 31 -3.88 -2.84 2.37
C LYS A 31 -4.41 -2.39 3.73
N PHE A 32 -4.55 -1.09 3.91
CA PHE A 32 -4.97 -0.48 5.17
C PHE A 32 -6.45 -0.07 5.12
N ASP A 33 -7.26 -0.58 6.05
CA ASP A 33 -8.68 -0.26 6.17
C ASP A 33 -8.99 1.01 6.97
N GLY A 34 -8.04 1.50 7.76
CA GLY A 34 -8.25 2.59 8.70
C GLY A 34 -8.11 2.21 10.18
N ALA A 35 -7.82 0.94 10.51
CA ALA A 35 -7.70 0.51 11.90
C ALA A 35 -6.44 1.10 12.58
N PRO A 36 -6.57 1.92 13.66
CA PRO A 36 -5.40 2.55 14.29
C PRO A 36 -4.34 1.57 14.80
N ALA A 37 -4.74 0.36 15.17
CA ALA A 37 -3.84 -0.70 15.63
C ALA A 37 -2.91 -1.23 14.53
N SER A 38 -3.32 -1.21 13.26
CA SER A 38 -2.51 -1.66 12.12
C SER A 38 -1.75 -0.53 11.45
N PHE A 39 -2.07 0.74 11.77
CA PHE A 39 -1.47 1.91 11.13
C PHE A 39 0.07 1.98 11.21
N PRO A 40 0.72 1.77 12.39
CA PRO A 40 2.17 1.85 12.47
C PRO A 40 2.88 0.83 11.58
N MET A 41 2.35 -0.39 11.52
CA MET A 41 2.90 -1.46 10.69
C MET A 41 2.72 -1.16 9.20
N PHE A 42 1.52 -0.72 8.81
CA PHE A 42 1.20 -0.32 7.44
C PHE A 42 2.17 0.77 6.94
N LEU A 43 2.33 1.86 7.70
CA LEU A 43 3.18 2.97 7.29
C LEU A 43 4.65 2.56 7.21
N ALA A 44 5.12 1.74 8.14
CA ALA A 44 6.49 1.21 8.11
C ALA A 44 6.75 0.34 6.87
N GLN A 45 5.85 -0.60 6.55
CA GLN A 45 5.96 -1.45 5.36
C GLN A 45 5.95 -0.62 4.07
N ALA A 46 5.08 0.39 3.98
CA ALA A 46 5.02 1.25 2.80
C ALA A 46 6.30 2.08 2.61
N LYS A 47 6.85 2.64 3.70
CA LYS A 47 8.15 3.35 3.68
C LYS A 47 9.28 2.44 3.23
N LEU A 48 9.34 1.21 3.75
CA LEU A 48 10.33 0.22 3.36
C LEU A 48 10.22 -0.16 1.88
N TYR A 49 9.00 -0.32 1.36
CA TYR A 49 8.77 -0.63 -0.05
C TYR A 49 9.25 0.49 -0.97
N ILE A 50 8.91 1.74 -0.65
CA ILE A 50 9.37 2.92 -1.41
C ILE A 50 10.88 3.03 -1.39
N GLN A 51 11.51 2.84 -0.22
CA GLN A 51 12.98 2.89 -0.08
C GLN A 51 13.68 1.78 -0.84
N GLY A 52 13.15 0.55 -0.77
CA GLY A 52 13.69 -0.60 -1.49
C GLY A 52 13.57 -0.49 -3.01
N ARG A 53 12.64 0.32 -3.50
CA ARG A 53 12.35 0.55 -4.93
C ARG A 53 12.42 2.02 -5.32
N ALA A 54 13.38 2.75 -4.77
CA ALA A 54 13.46 4.21 -4.94
C ALA A 54 13.45 4.66 -6.43
N ARG A 55 13.96 3.82 -7.35
CA ARG A 55 13.92 4.08 -8.79
C ARG A 55 12.49 4.19 -9.35
N ASN A 56 11.53 3.48 -8.78
CA ASN A 56 10.12 3.50 -9.18
C ASN A 56 9.33 4.69 -8.60
N PHE A 57 9.93 5.42 -7.66
CA PHE A 57 9.30 6.54 -6.95
C PHE A 57 10.14 7.83 -7.09
N PRO A 58 10.28 8.36 -8.33
CA PRO A 58 11.17 9.48 -8.61
C PRO A 58 10.71 10.82 -8.01
N ASP A 59 9.42 10.93 -7.65
CA ASP A 59 8.83 12.15 -7.11
C ASP A 59 7.89 11.85 -5.92
N ASP A 60 7.50 12.88 -5.19
CA ASP A 60 6.62 12.72 -4.03
C ASP A 60 5.20 12.34 -4.42
N ARG A 61 4.75 12.76 -5.61
CA ARG A 61 3.42 12.44 -6.12
C ARG A 61 3.23 10.93 -6.32
N THR A 62 4.22 10.25 -6.91
CA THR A 62 4.21 8.80 -7.12
C THR A 62 4.22 8.03 -5.80
N LYS A 63 4.95 8.51 -4.79
CA LYS A 63 4.91 7.94 -3.43
C LYS A 63 3.53 8.10 -2.78
N VAL A 64 2.92 9.28 -2.88
CA VAL A 64 1.59 9.54 -2.32
C VAL A 64 0.52 8.70 -3.02
N HIS A 65 0.54 8.65 -4.36
CA HIS A 65 -0.37 7.81 -5.13
C HIS A 65 -0.26 6.34 -4.74
N PHE A 66 0.96 5.85 -4.50
CA PHE A 66 1.18 4.49 -4.01
C PHE A 66 0.56 4.27 -2.63
N LEU A 67 0.78 5.17 -1.67
CA LEU A 67 0.13 5.08 -0.35
C LEU A 67 -1.40 5.05 -0.47
N ILE A 68 -1.98 5.92 -1.29
CA ILE A 68 -3.43 5.98 -1.54
C ILE A 68 -3.92 4.66 -2.15
N SER A 69 -3.16 4.03 -3.05
CA SER A 69 -3.52 2.75 -3.67
C SER A 69 -3.61 1.58 -2.69
N LEU A 70 -2.94 1.69 -1.54
CA LEU A 70 -2.97 0.71 -0.46
C LEU A 70 -4.13 0.93 0.51
N LEU A 71 -4.85 2.04 0.41
CA LEU A 71 -6.01 2.32 1.26
C LEU A 71 -7.23 1.52 0.76
N LYS A 72 -8.01 0.98 1.71
CA LYS A 72 -9.30 0.32 1.47
C LYS A 72 -10.34 0.82 2.47
N ASP A 73 -11.60 0.48 2.21
CA ASP A 73 -12.73 0.72 3.11
C ASP A 73 -12.79 2.16 3.67
N GLN A 74 -12.65 2.34 4.98
CA GLN A 74 -12.77 3.63 5.64
C GLN A 74 -11.61 4.57 5.26
N ALA A 75 -10.39 4.05 5.16
CA ALA A 75 -9.24 4.84 4.74
C ALA A 75 -9.35 5.33 3.29
N ALA A 76 -9.88 4.49 2.39
CA ALA A 76 -10.13 4.91 1.01
C ALA A 76 -11.17 6.04 0.94
N LYS A 77 -12.26 5.96 1.73
CA LYS A 77 -13.28 7.02 1.81
C LYS A 77 -12.70 8.35 2.30
N TRP A 78 -11.77 8.30 3.24
CA TRP A 78 -11.06 9.49 3.74
C TRP A 78 -10.18 10.13 2.65
N ALA A 79 -9.54 9.35 1.79
CA ALA A 79 -8.68 9.86 0.72
C ALA A 79 -9.45 10.40 -0.50
N LEU A 80 -10.69 9.93 -0.75
CA LEU A 80 -11.52 10.40 -1.87
C LEU A 80 -11.65 11.93 -2.02
N PRO A 81 -11.96 12.72 -0.97
CA PRO A 81 -12.01 14.17 -1.09
C PRO A 81 -10.67 14.80 -1.48
N LEU A 82 -9.54 14.27 -0.98
CA LEU A 82 -8.20 14.76 -1.34
C LEU A 82 -7.94 14.57 -2.84
N LEU A 83 -8.32 13.40 -3.39
CA LEU A 83 -8.22 13.08 -4.81
C LEU A 83 -9.14 13.96 -5.68
N ARG A 84 -10.39 14.18 -5.24
CA ARG A 84 -11.36 14.98 -6.00
C ARG A 84 -10.98 16.46 -6.10
N GLN A 85 -10.32 16.97 -5.07
CA GLN A 85 -9.95 18.39 -4.99
C GLN A 85 -8.54 18.66 -5.52
N ASP A 86 -7.84 17.64 -6.00
CA ASP A 86 -6.42 17.71 -6.38
C ASP A 86 -5.58 18.42 -5.30
N SER A 87 -5.75 17.95 -4.07
CA SER A 87 -5.18 18.59 -2.88
C SER A 87 -3.65 18.71 -3.00
N PRO A 88 -3.03 19.81 -2.50
CA PRO A 88 -1.56 19.94 -2.50
C PRO A 88 -0.85 18.80 -1.74
N PHE A 89 -1.54 18.11 -0.82
CA PHE A 89 -1.03 16.91 -0.16
C PHE A 89 -0.75 15.75 -1.13
N LEU A 90 -1.34 15.72 -2.32
CA LEU A 90 -1.06 14.69 -3.33
C LEU A 90 0.32 14.82 -3.95
N THR A 91 0.99 15.96 -3.77
CA THR A 91 2.34 16.23 -4.29
C THR A 91 3.39 16.44 -3.21
N ASP A 92 3.01 16.36 -1.93
CA ASP A 92 3.89 16.49 -0.78
C ASP A 92 3.83 15.21 0.05
N TYR A 93 4.87 14.38 -0.07
CA TYR A 93 4.91 13.08 0.61
C TYR A 93 4.95 13.22 2.13
N MET A 94 5.73 14.16 2.65
CA MET A 94 5.87 14.38 4.08
C MET A 94 4.58 14.95 4.67
N GLY A 95 3.99 15.96 4.01
CA GLY A 95 2.71 16.52 4.39
C GLY A 95 1.60 15.48 4.38
N PHE A 96 1.56 14.61 3.36
CA PHE A 96 0.60 13.51 3.29
C PHE A 96 0.79 12.51 4.44
N CYS A 97 2.02 12.08 4.73
CA CYS A 97 2.28 11.16 5.84
C CYS A 97 1.83 11.74 7.19
N ASN A 98 2.11 13.03 7.45
CA ASN A 98 1.66 13.69 8.68
C ASN A 98 0.13 13.78 8.75
N HIS A 99 -0.54 14.10 7.63
CA HIS A 99 -1.99 14.16 7.57
C HIS A 99 -2.64 12.79 7.78
N LEU A 100 -2.02 11.74 7.23
CA LEU A 100 -2.44 10.36 7.39
C LEU A 100 -2.24 9.87 8.83
N GLU A 101 -1.12 10.25 9.47
CA GLU A 101 -0.84 9.93 10.87
C GLU A 101 -1.76 10.70 11.82
N ALA A 102 -2.12 11.95 11.53
CA ALA A 102 -3.14 12.67 12.29
C ALA A 102 -4.53 11.99 12.18
N ALA A 103 -4.85 11.42 11.03
CA ALA A 103 -6.13 10.75 10.80
C ALA A 103 -6.22 9.34 11.44
N PHE A 104 -5.11 8.59 11.45
CA PHE A 104 -5.12 7.15 11.79
C PHE A 104 -4.07 6.71 12.82
N GLY A 105 -3.12 7.57 13.19
CA GLY A 105 -1.94 7.28 14.01
C GLY A 105 -2.19 7.06 15.51
N ASN A 106 -3.46 7.06 15.94
CA ASN A 106 -3.92 6.85 17.30
C ASN A 106 -3.54 8.01 18.27
N PRO A 107 -4.52 8.79 18.77
CA PRO A 107 -4.28 10.00 19.56
C PRO A 107 -4.05 9.72 21.06
N GLN A 108 -3.14 8.81 21.44
CA GLN A 108 -2.82 8.61 22.87
C GLN A 108 -1.79 9.62 23.43
N LYS A 109 -1.54 10.75 22.75
CA LYS A 109 -0.66 11.81 23.27
C LYS A 109 -1.28 13.20 23.17
N GLU A 110 -2.47 13.38 23.74
CA GLU A 110 -2.94 14.70 24.18
C GLU A 110 -3.80 14.57 25.43
N SER A 111 -3.23 13.94 26.47
CA SER A 111 -3.78 13.91 27.82
C SER A 111 -2.64 13.66 28.81
N GLN A 112 -1.74 14.64 28.92
CA GLN A 112 -0.99 14.84 30.16
C GLN A 112 -0.66 16.33 30.27
N ASP A 113 -1.72 17.12 30.46
CA ASP A 113 -1.65 18.30 31.31
C ASP A 113 -1.12 17.86 32.68
N PHE A 114 0.11 18.25 33.01
CA PHE A 114 0.59 18.44 34.38
C PHE A 114 1.63 19.56 34.38
#